data_AF-A0A0F9AK74-F1
#
_entry.id   AF-A0A0F9AK74-F1
#
_cell.length_a   1.000
_cell.length_b   1.000
_cell.length_c   1.000
_cell.angle_alpha   90.00
_cell.angle_beta   90.00
_cell.angle_gamma   90.00
#
_symmetry.space_group_name_H-M   'P 1'
#
loop_
_entity.id
_entity.type
_entity.pdbx_description
1 polymer ?
#
loop_
_entity_poly.entity_id
_entity_poly.type
_entity_poly.pdbx_seq_one_letter_code
_entity_poly.pdbx_strand_id
1 'polypeptide(L)'
;SGDIVATFINSDGNLATGSSLFGAERAVMVIGLTGPDAAPVLLTWTGSTFDPASATSLPPLGAAGFVTNLNQLGVPAPTALGVAVWSANGSDLDLAPDTPWPYSFPVDFSTTPPLLPPPPPPPAPPAPTVTADTTAPRMSIKSRGTVRVGSNGVVPFTLSCPSSEPGGCTGKVTLKSRGKVRVSTSGLGTARKRARKRKVTLGSKSFRIAGGKSAVVKVRLSKKNRRLLRKLRRIRARATVKASDTAGNARTRAKNVTLKAAKKRKKRRRASAAATRTYQSIERAQRAVQRAQ
;
A
#
# COMPACT_ATOMS: atom_id res chain seq x y z
N SER A 1 -6.75 15.93 -36.48
CA SER A 1 -7.58 14.95 -37.19
C SER A 1 -7.96 13.90 -36.18
N GLY A 2 -9.25 13.59 -36.08
CA GLY A 2 -9.71 12.44 -35.32
C GLY A 2 -9.79 11.22 -36.23
N ASP A 3 -9.53 10.03 -35.71
CA ASP A 3 -9.75 8.78 -36.43
C ASP A 3 -11.23 8.43 -36.34
N ILE A 4 -11.84 7.99 -37.45
CA ILE A 4 -13.24 7.56 -37.46
C ILE A 4 -13.29 6.10 -37.86
N VAL A 5 -14.02 5.31 -37.08
CA VAL A 5 -14.39 3.93 -37.44
C VAL A 5 -15.91 3.85 -37.47
N ALA A 6 -16.46 3.40 -38.60
CA ALA A 6 -17.89 3.12 -38.73
C ALA A 6 -18.10 1.63 -39.03
N THR A 7 -18.96 0.98 -38.25
CA THR A 7 -19.44 -0.37 -38.51
C THR A 7 -20.83 -0.28 -39.13
N PHE A 8 -20.98 -0.62 -40.41
CA PHE A 8 -22.28 -0.66 -41.06
C PHE A 8 -22.90 -2.05 -40.94
N ILE A 9 -24.19 -2.08 -40.65
CA ILE A 9 -24.92 -3.30 -40.33
C ILE A 9 -26.14 -3.37 -41.25
N ASN A 10 -26.17 -4.41 -42.08
CA ASN A 10 -27.37 -4.85 -42.79
C ASN A 10 -28.08 -5.90 -41.94
N SER A 11 -29.25 -5.53 -41.46
CA SER A 11 -30.06 -6.28 -40.50
C SER A 11 -31.09 -7.20 -41.14
N ASP A 12 -31.49 -6.94 -42.38
CA ASP A 12 -32.55 -7.68 -43.09
C ASP A 12 -32.02 -8.52 -44.28
N GLY A 13 -30.73 -8.43 -44.56
CA GLY A 13 -30.06 -9.12 -45.68
C GLY A 13 -30.44 -8.58 -47.06
N ASN A 14 -31.20 -7.49 -47.13
CA ASN A 14 -31.69 -6.92 -48.38
C ASN A 14 -30.87 -5.68 -48.76
N LEU A 15 -30.14 -5.76 -49.87
CA LEU A 15 -29.31 -4.65 -50.34
C LEU A 15 -30.14 -3.44 -50.83
N ALA A 16 -31.45 -3.59 -51.04
CA ALA A 16 -32.32 -2.53 -51.55
C ALA A 16 -32.91 -1.61 -50.46
N THR A 17 -32.88 -2.02 -49.18
CA THR A 17 -33.55 -1.31 -48.07
C THR A 17 -32.63 -0.40 -47.27
N GLY A 18 -31.31 -0.58 -47.37
CA GLY A 18 -30.31 0.23 -46.66
C GLY A 18 -29.59 1.26 -47.53
N SER A 19 -28.42 1.69 -47.06
CA SER A 19 -27.57 2.64 -47.77
C SER A 19 -27.18 2.16 -49.17
N SER A 20 -27.09 3.04 -50.15
CA SER A 20 -26.71 2.67 -51.52
C SER A 20 -25.29 2.08 -51.63
N LEU A 21 -24.43 2.37 -50.65
CA LEU A 21 -23.06 1.87 -50.59
C LEU A 21 -22.96 0.47 -49.96
N PHE A 22 -23.76 0.19 -48.93
CA PHE A 22 -23.56 -1.01 -48.09
C PHE A 22 -24.83 -1.83 -47.87
N GLY A 23 -25.97 -1.39 -48.39
CA GLY A 23 -27.28 -1.97 -48.08
C GLY A 23 -27.53 -1.99 -46.56
N ALA A 24 -26.97 -1.05 -45.80
CA ALA A 24 -27.02 -1.07 -44.35
C ALA A 24 -28.10 -0.12 -43.80
N GLU A 25 -28.91 -0.59 -42.85
CA GLU A 25 -29.94 0.21 -42.18
C GLU A 25 -29.40 0.88 -40.91
N ARG A 26 -28.27 0.38 -40.39
CA ARG A 26 -27.65 0.89 -39.16
C ARG A 26 -26.16 1.13 -39.36
N ALA A 27 -25.64 2.11 -38.64
CA ALA A 27 -24.21 2.35 -38.53
C ALA A 27 -23.84 2.61 -37.07
N VAL A 28 -22.82 1.94 -36.56
CA VAL A 28 -22.20 2.30 -35.28
C VAL A 28 -20.93 3.09 -35.57
N MET A 29 -20.88 4.33 -35.12
CA MET A 29 -19.75 5.22 -35.36
C MET A 29 -18.97 5.46 -34.06
N VAL A 30 -17.65 5.33 -34.15
CA VAL A 30 -16.70 5.70 -33.10
C VAL A 30 -15.81 6.81 -33.65
N ILE A 31 -15.77 7.94 -32.94
CA ILE A 31 -14.94 9.09 -33.30
C ILE A 31 -13.85 9.22 -32.25
N GLY A 32 -12.62 8.88 -32.63
CA GLY A 32 -11.42 9.19 -31.86
C GLY A 32 -11.15 10.69 -31.96
N LEU A 33 -11.16 11.39 -30.82
CA LEU A 33 -10.80 12.80 -30.74
C LEU A 33 -9.41 12.92 -30.12
N THR A 34 -8.75 14.08 -30.24
CA THR A 34 -7.54 14.40 -29.46
C THR A 34 -7.93 14.59 -27.98
N GLY A 35 -8.20 13.48 -27.28
CA GLY A 35 -8.83 13.45 -25.96
C GLY A 35 -9.40 12.06 -25.65
N PRO A 36 -10.18 11.89 -24.57
CA PRO A 36 -10.91 10.64 -24.35
C PRO A 36 -11.90 10.39 -25.50
N ASP A 37 -11.95 9.16 -25.99
CA ASP A 37 -12.79 8.76 -27.11
C ASP A 37 -14.27 9.06 -26.84
N ALA A 38 -14.98 9.53 -27.86
CA ALA A 38 -16.43 9.66 -27.77
C ALA A 38 -17.07 8.27 -27.62
N ALA A 39 -18.13 8.16 -26.83
CA ALA A 39 -18.87 6.92 -26.74
C ALA A 39 -19.39 6.51 -28.14
N PRO A 40 -19.34 5.21 -28.51
CA PRO A 40 -19.89 4.73 -29.76
C PRO A 40 -21.37 5.15 -29.90
N VAL A 41 -21.78 5.58 -31.09
CA VAL A 41 -23.16 5.99 -31.37
C VAL A 41 -23.77 5.13 -32.46
N LEU A 42 -24.98 4.61 -32.21
CA LEU A 42 -25.80 3.91 -33.18
C LEU A 42 -26.65 4.92 -33.96
N LEU A 43 -26.52 4.91 -35.29
CA LEU A 43 -27.26 5.74 -36.24
C LEU A 43 -28.20 4.88 -37.08
N THR A 44 -29.29 5.49 -37.55
CA THR A 44 -30.31 4.84 -38.38
C THR A 44 -30.32 5.44 -39.78
N TRP A 45 -30.40 4.59 -40.80
CA TRP A 45 -30.60 4.99 -42.19
C TRP A 45 -32.02 5.53 -42.40
N THR A 46 -32.15 6.70 -43.02
CA THR A 46 -33.45 7.34 -43.29
C THR A 46 -33.95 7.16 -44.72
N GLY A 47 -33.24 6.38 -45.54
CA GLY A 47 -33.46 6.29 -46.98
C GLY A 47 -32.49 7.12 -47.82
N SER A 48 -31.80 8.10 -47.21
CA SER A 48 -30.83 8.96 -47.91
C SER A 48 -29.52 9.20 -47.14
N THR A 49 -29.54 9.17 -45.81
CA THR A 49 -28.35 9.32 -44.96
C THR A 49 -28.52 8.61 -43.62
N PHE A 50 -27.43 8.42 -42.89
CA PHE A 50 -27.48 8.04 -41.48
C PHE A 50 -27.77 9.29 -40.64
N ASP A 51 -28.92 9.32 -39.97
CA ASP A 51 -29.40 10.50 -39.27
C ASP A 51 -28.74 10.66 -37.89
N PRO A 52 -27.93 11.71 -37.67
CA PRO A 52 -27.32 11.98 -36.37
C PRO A 52 -28.35 12.27 -35.25
N ALA A 53 -29.57 12.73 -35.58
CA ALA A 53 -30.61 12.94 -34.57
C ALA A 53 -31.15 11.62 -34.01
N SER A 54 -30.96 10.51 -34.72
CA SER A 54 -31.26 9.14 -34.25
C SER A 54 -30.16 8.54 -33.35
N ALA A 55 -29.08 9.28 -33.09
CA ALA A 55 -27.91 8.79 -32.39
C ALA A 55 -28.23 8.28 -30.97
N THR A 56 -28.04 6.98 -30.76
CA THR A 56 -28.14 6.35 -29.44
C THR A 56 -26.75 5.96 -28.96
N SER A 57 -26.33 6.46 -27.80
CA SER A 57 -25.03 6.11 -27.22
C SER A 57 -25.01 4.65 -26.75
N LEU A 58 -23.94 3.93 -27.10
CA LEU A 58 -23.71 2.54 -26.72
C LEU A 58 -22.60 2.44 -25.66
N PRO A 59 -22.64 1.41 -24.78
CA PRO A 59 -21.55 1.12 -23.86
C PRO A 59 -20.23 0.85 -24.63
N PRO A 60 -19.15 1.59 -24.34
CA PRO A 60 -17.86 1.35 -24.97
C PRO A 60 -17.22 0.05 -24.47
N LEU A 61 -16.46 -0.62 -25.34
CA LEU A 61 -15.63 -1.78 -25.01
C LEU A 61 -14.24 -1.59 -25.63
N GLY A 62 -13.27 -1.17 -24.82
CA GLY A 62 -11.94 -0.83 -25.31
C GLY A 62 -11.91 0.49 -26.08
N ALA A 63 -10.91 0.67 -26.94
CA ALA A 63 -10.66 1.95 -27.63
C ALA A 63 -11.63 2.23 -28.79
N ALA A 64 -12.04 1.19 -29.52
CA ALA A 64 -12.92 1.33 -30.69
C ALA A 64 -14.06 0.31 -30.74
N GLY A 65 -14.29 -0.43 -29.64
CA GLY A 65 -15.33 -1.46 -29.56
C GLY A 65 -16.57 -0.98 -28.83
N PHE A 66 -17.65 -1.72 -29.01
CA PHE A 66 -18.92 -1.52 -28.31
C PHE A 66 -19.54 -2.88 -27.97
N VAL A 67 -20.43 -2.90 -26.98
CA VAL A 67 -21.27 -4.07 -26.68
C VAL A 67 -22.71 -3.62 -26.66
N THR A 68 -23.55 -4.32 -27.42
CA THR A 68 -24.98 -4.05 -27.52
C THR A 68 -25.73 -5.34 -27.82
N ASN A 69 -27.04 -5.34 -27.55
CA ASN A 69 -27.91 -6.47 -27.88
C ASN A 69 -28.41 -6.37 -29.34
N LEU A 70 -28.63 -7.49 -30.01
CA LEU A 70 -29.11 -7.51 -31.41
C LEU A 70 -30.43 -6.76 -31.61
N ASN A 71 -31.31 -6.76 -30.61
CA ASN A 71 -32.56 -6.01 -30.65
C ASN A 71 -32.34 -4.48 -30.67
N GLN A 72 -31.29 -3.98 -30.02
CA GLN A 72 -30.91 -2.57 -30.06
C GLN A 72 -30.35 -2.19 -31.43
N LEU A 73 -29.66 -3.13 -32.10
CA LEU A 73 -29.23 -3.00 -33.49
C LEU A 73 -30.40 -3.18 -34.49
N GLY A 74 -31.62 -3.46 -34.03
CA GLY A 74 -32.77 -3.68 -34.90
C GLY A 74 -32.65 -4.93 -35.77
N VAL A 75 -31.82 -5.91 -35.38
CA VAL A 75 -31.61 -7.17 -36.10
C VAL A 75 -32.70 -8.16 -35.68
N PRO A 76 -33.69 -8.47 -36.53
CA PRO A 76 -34.75 -9.42 -36.18
C PRO A 76 -34.25 -10.87 -36.19
N ALA A 77 -34.91 -11.73 -35.41
CA ALA A 77 -34.66 -13.18 -35.44
C ALA A 77 -35.69 -13.88 -36.35
N PRO A 78 -35.30 -14.89 -37.15
CA PRO A 78 -33.94 -15.21 -37.63
C PRO A 78 -33.57 -14.32 -38.83
N THR A 79 -32.32 -13.84 -38.88
CA THR A 79 -31.81 -13.06 -40.04
C THR A 79 -30.32 -13.33 -40.27
N ALA A 80 -29.84 -13.02 -41.47
CA ALA A 80 -28.42 -12.96 -41.76
C ALA A 80 -27.92 -11.55 -41.46
N LEU A 81 -26.78 -11.44 -40.77
CA LEU A 81 -26.17 -10.15 -40.46
C LEU A 81 -25.04 -9.87 -41.44
N GLY A 82 -25.16 -8.79 -42.20
CA GLY A 82 -24.06 -8.23 -42.99
C GLY A 82 -23.31 -7.20 -42.16
N VAL A 83 -21.98 -7.32 -42.06
CA VAL A 83 -21.14 -6.36 -41.33
C VAL A 83 -20.06 -5.79 -42.24
N ALA A 84 -19.98 -4.47 -42.25
CA ALA A 84 -18.91 -3.70 -42.89
C ALA A 84 -18.12 -2.92 -41.85
N VAL A 85 -16.82 -2.79 -42.02
CA VAL A 85 -16.03 -1.81 -41.25
C VAL A 85 -15.38 -0.83 -42.21
N TRP A 86 -15.64 0.44 -41.99
CA TRP A 86 -14.99 1.55 -42.66
C TRP A 86 -14.13 2.31 -41.64
N SER A 87 -12.90 2.63 -42.02
CA SER A 87 -12.03 3.47 -41.23
C SER A 87 -11.48 4.63 -42.06
N ALA A 88 -11.34 5.78 -41.42
CA ALA A 88 -10.77 6.98 -42.02
C ALA A 88 -9.76 7.63 -41.07
N ASN A 89 -8.55 7.86 -41.57
CA ASN A 89 -7.52 8.65 -40.91
C ASN A 89 -6.89 9.64 -41.90
N GLY A 90 -7.30 10.91 -41.82
CA GLY A 90 -6.84 11.92 -42.77
C GLY A 90 -7.38 11.65 -44.17
N SER A 91 -6.49 11.36 -45.12
CA SER A 91 -6.83 10.99 -46.51
C SER A 91 -6.96 9.48 -46.72
N ASP A 92 -6.51 8.67 -45.76
CA ASP A 92 -6.47 7.23 -45.91
C ASP A 92 -7.84 6.66 -45.53
N LEU A 93 -8.45 5.94 -46.48
CA LEU A 93 -9.72 5.27 -46.34
C LEU A 93 -9.51 3.78 -46.54
N ASP A 94 -9.94 2.98 -45.57
CA ASP A 94 -9.88 1.52 -45.63
C ASP A 94 -11.25 0.92 -45.34
N LEU A 95 -11.60 -0.14 -46.07
CA LEU A 95 -12.91 -0.79 -46.01
C LEU A 95 -12.70 -2.32 -45.93
N ALA A 96 -13.14 -2.93 -44.84
CA ALA A 96 -12.99 -4.37 -44.61
C ALA A 96 -14.36 -5.07 -44.51
N PRO A 97 -14.54 -6.26 -45.15
CA PRO A 97 -13.57 -6.98 -46.01
C PRO A 97 -13.42 -6.34 -47.40
N ASP A 98 -12.33 -6.57 -48.15
CA ASP A 98 -12.15 -5.92 -49.46
C ASP A 98 -13.13 -6.42 -50.55
N THR A 99 -13.50 -7.70 -50.60
CA THR A 99 -14.54 -8.31 -51.49
C THR A 99 -14.64 -9.84 -51.27
N PRO A 100 -15.76 -10.50 -51.64
CA PRO A 100 -17.04 -9.94 -52.11
C PRO A 100 -17.98 -9.56 -50.95
N TRP A 101 -18.72 -8.48 -51.18
CA TRP A 101 -19.65 -7.87 -50.23
C TRP A 101 -21.10 -8.31 -50.46
N PRO A 102 -21.92 -8.38 -49.40
CA PRO A 102 -21.58 -8.36 -47.97
C PRO A 102 -21.17 -9.76 -47.45
N TYR A 103 -20.23 -9.82 -46.50
CA TYR A 103 -19.98 -11.05 -45.74
C TYR A 103 -21.15 -11.28 -44.78
N SER A 104 -22.09 -12.12 -45.22
CA SER A 104 -23.24 -12.50 -44.42
C SER A 104 -22.89 -13.75 -43.62
N PHE A 105 -23.06 -13.69 -42.31
CA PHE A 105 -22.96 -14.87 -41.46
C PHE A 105 -24.31 -15.11 -40.75
N PRO A 106 -24.72 -16.37 -40.61
CA PRO A 106 -25.93 -16.70 -39.86
C PRO A 106 -25.71 -16.31 -38.39
N VAL A 107 -26.70 -15.64 -37.81
CA VAL A 107 -26.71 -15.34 -36.37
C VAL A 107 -27.71 -16.28 -35.71
N ASP A 108 -27.22 -17.17 -34.86
CA ASP A 108 -28.07 -18.03 -34.06
C ASP A 108 -28.68 -17.24 -32.91
N PHE A 109 -30.00 -17.13 -32.90
CA PHE A 109 -30.73 -16.53 -31.78
C PHE A 109 -31.03 -17.61 -30.76
N SER A 110 -30.59 -17.43 -29.52
CA SER A 110 -31.07 -18.26 -28.42
C SER A 110 -32.55 -17.96 -28.20
N THR A 111 -33.42 -18.83 -28.68
CA THR A 111 -34.87 -18.81 -28.40
C THR A 111 -35.20 -19.30 -27.00
N THR A 112 -34.20 -19.81 -26.25
CA THR A 112 -34.37 -20.14 -24.83
C THR A 112 -34.78 -18.86 -24.11
N PRO A 113 -36.02 -18.78 -23.59
CA PRO A 113 -36.42 -17.66 -22.77
C PRO A 113 -35.38 -17.53 -21.65
N PRO A 114 -34.91 -16.32 -21.30
CA PRO A 114 -34.06 -16.19 -20.14
C PRO A 114 -34.76 -16.90 -19.00
N LEU A 115 -34.11 -17.93 -18.43
CA LEU A 115 -34.63 -18.62 -17.25
C LEU A 115 -35.05 -17.52 -16.29
N LEU A 116 -36.31 -17.56 -15.84
CA LEU A 116 -36.79 -16.60 -14.87
C LEU A 116 -35.72 -16.50 -13.78
N PRO A 117 -35.24 -15.28 -13.46
CA PRO A 117 -34.25 -15.15 -12.41
C PRO A 117 -34.78 -15.93 -11.21
N PRO A 118 -33.96 -16.77 -10.56
CA PRO A 118 -34.42 -17.50 -9.39
C PRO A 118 -35.06 -16.49 -8.44
N PRO A 119 -36.18 -16.83 -7.79
CA PRO A 119 -36.84 -15.91 -6.87
C PRO A 119 -35.77 -15.33 -5.94
N PRO A 120 -35.73 -14.01 -5.75
CA PRO A 120 -34.67 -13.39 -4.96
C PRO A 120 -34.59 -14.14 -3.63
N PRO A 121 -33.38 -14.57 -3.20
CA PRO A 121 -33.25 -15.24 -1.93
C PRO A 121 -33.92 -14.36 -0.87
N PRO A 122 -34.65 -14.94 0.10
CA PRO A 122 -35.27 -14.17 1.16
C PRO A 122 -34.24 -13.18 1.73
N PRO A 123 -34.62 -11.92 2.00
CA PRO A 123 -33.68 -10.90 2.44
C PRO A 123 -32.83 -11.48 3.56
N ALA A 124 -31.50 -11.52 3.36
CA ALA A 124 -30.61 -11.99 4.39
C ALA A 124 -30.93 -11.18 5.66
N PRO A 125 -31.04 -11.83 6.84
CA PRO A 125 -31.22 -11.11 8.10
C PRO A 125 -30.22 -9.95 8.13
N PRO A 126 -30.63 -8.72 8.49
CA PRO A 126 -29.72 -7.59 8.52
C PRO A 126 -28.51 -8.00 9.34
N ALA A 127 -27.32 -7.92 8.72
CA ALA A 127 -26.08 -8.29 9.39
C ALA A 127 -26.05 -7.54 10.73
N PRO A 128 -25.72 -8.21 11.85
CA PRO A 128 -25.70 -7.55 13.14
C PRO A 128 -24.83 -6.30 13.02
N THR A 129 -25.42 -5.14 13.31
CA THR A 129 -24.72 -3.86 13.32
C THR A 129 -23.67 -3.90 14.42
N VAL A 130 -22.45 -4.29 14.04
CA VAL A 130 -21.32 -4.30 14.96
C VAL A 130 -21.10 -2.86 15.39
N THR A 131 -21.45 -2.55 16.64
CA THR A 131 -21.22 -1.22 17.21
C THR A 131 -19.72 -0.93 17.10
N ALA A 132 -19.36 0.11 16.36
CA ALA A 132 -17.96 0.47 16.16
C ALA A 132 -17.31 0.77 17.51
N ASP A 133 -16.21 0.09 17.82
CA ASP A 133 -15.42 0.39 19.01
C ASP A 133 -14.77 1.77 18.86
N THR A 134 -15.12 2.69 19.75
CA THR A 134 -14.59 4.06 19.81
C THR A 134 -13.62 4.27 20.97
N THR A 135 -13.31 3.21 21.73
CA THR A 135 -12.55 3.32 22.97
C THR A 135 -11.06 3.16 22.72
N ALA A 136 -10.29 4.24 22.88
CA ALA A 136 -8.85 4.18 22.66
C ALA A 136 -8.09 3.35 23.75
N PRO A 137 -7.05 2.58 23.35
CA PRO A 137 -6.42 1.60 24.22
C PRO A 137 -5.76 2.19 25.46
N ARG A 138 -6.03 1.59 26.64
CA ARG A 138 -5.50 2.00 27.94
C ARG A 138 -4.12 1.39 28.25
N MET A 139 -3.13 1.68 27.41
CA MET A 139 -1.75 1.20 27.58
C MET A 139 -1.11 1.68 28.90
N SER A 140 -0.33 0.80 29.55
CA SER A 140 0.46 1.15 30.74
C SER A 140 1.98 1.01 30.49
N ILE A 141 2.76 1.93 31.07
CA ILE A 141 4.23 1.94 30.99
C ILE A 141 4.80 1.52 32.35
N LYS A 142 5.15 0.24 32.48
CA LYS A 142 5.82 -0.31 33.67
C LYS A 142 7.31 0.03 33.61
N SER A 143 7.72 0.99 34.43
CA SER A 143 9.11 1.44 34.55
C SER A 143 9.35 1.95 35.95
N ARG A 144 10.42 1.45 36.58
CA ARG A 144 10.99 2.01 37.80
C ARG A 144 11.57 3.36 37.41
N GLY A 145 11.24 4.46 38.10
CA GLY A 145 11.54 5.84 37.65
C GLY A 145 12.99 6.11 37.25
N THR A 146 13.93 5.25 37.64
CA THR A 146 15.28 5.17 37.06
C THR A 146 15.49 3.87 36.27
N VAL A 147 15.93 3.99 35.02
CA VAL A 147 16.29 2.86 34.14
C VAL A 147 17.79 2.92 33.84
N ARG A 148 18.51 1.82 34.06
CA ARG A 148 19.91 1.72 33.68
C ARG A 148 20.02 1.25 32.23
N VAL A 149 20.81 1.97 31.45
CA VAL A 149 21.06 1.65 30.05
C VAL A 149 22.11 0.55 29.97
N GLY A 150 21.87 -0.45 29.11
CA GLY A 150 22.82 -1.52 28.84
C GLY A 150 24.13 -1.01 28.22
N SER A 151 25.19 -1.81 28.24
CA SER A 151 26.48 -1.47 27.61
C SER A 151 26.34 -1.23 26.10
N ASN A 152 25.41 -1.93 25.44
CA ASN A 152 25.03 -1.73 24.05
C ASN A 152 24.14 -0.50 23.81
N GLY A 153 23.73 0.22 24.86
CA GLY A 153 22.85 1.38 24.75
C GLY A 153 21.37 1.05 24.56
N VAL A 154 20.94 -0.14 24.95
CA VAL A 154 19.53 -0.52 24.95
C VAL A 154 18.89 -0.11 26.27
N VAL A 155 17.69 0.48 26.18
CA VAL A 155 16.83 0.86 27.30
C VAL A 155 15.59 -0.04 27.26
N PRO A 156 15.40 -0.94 28.23
CA PRO A 156 14.21 -1.78 28.28
C PRO A 156 13.02 -1.01 28.86
N PHE A 157 11.86 -1.11 28.22
CA PHE A 157 10.57 -0.63 28.73
C PHE A 157 9.55 -1.77 28.71
N THR A 158 8.92 -2.06 29.84
CA THR A 158 7.83 -3.02 29.88
C THR A 158 6.53 -2.29 29.61
N LEU A 159 5.85 -2.65 28.52
CA LEU A 159 4.54 -2.13 28.15
C LEU A 159 3.49 -3.21 28.35
N SER A 160 2.29 -2.82 28.78
CA SER A 160 1.13 -3.72 28.88
C SER A 160 0.01 -3.22 27.97
N CYS A 161 -0.53 -4.13 27.14
CA CYS A 161 -1.77 -3.95 26.40
C CYS A 161 -2.92 -4.55 27.25
N PRO A 162 -4.02 -3.83 27.48
CA PRO A 162 -5.14 -4.36 28.25
C PRO A 162 -5.85 -5.52 27.52
N SER A 163 -6.58 -6.35 28.26
CA SER A 163 -7.35 -7.48 27.70
C SER A 163 -8.60 -7.02 26.95
N SER A 164 -9.05 -5.78 27.15
CA SER A 164 -10.14 -5.15 26.39
C SER A 164 -9.82 -4.95 24.90
N GLU A 165 -8.57 -5.20 24.49
CA GLU A 165 -8.07 -5.00 23.12
C GLU A 165 -7.77 -6.35 22.48
N PRO A 166 -8.78 -7.14 22.05
CA PRO A 166 -8.55 -8.49 21.54
C PRO A 166 -7.64 -8.50 20.31
N GLY A 167 -7.72 -7.48 19.45
CA GLY A 167 -6.84 -7.28 18.30
C GLY A 167 -5.39 -6.87 18.65
N GLY A 168 -5.14 -6.53 19.91
CA GLY A 168 -3.85 -6.09 20.42
C GLY A 168 -3.51 -4.63 20.10
N CYS A 169 -2.37 -4.19 20.61
CA CYS A 169 -1.91 -2.82 20.55
C CYS A 169 -0.68 -2.71 19.63
N THR A 170 -0.73 -1.82 18.63
CA THR A 170 0.41 -1.48 17.77
C THR A 170 0.84 -0.04 17.99
N GLY A 171 2.13 0.28 17.84
CA GLY A 171 2.55 1.66 18.06
C GLY A 171 4.06 1.92 18.08
N LYS A 172 4.42 3.09 18.61
CA LYS A 172 5.81 3.56 18.69
C LYS A 172 6.13 4.17 20.05
N VAL A 173 7.24 3.72 20.63
CA VAL A 173 7.86 4.34 21.81
C VAL A 173 8.93 5.33 21.35
N THR A 174 8.86 6.56 21.84
CA THR A 174 9.85 7.60 21.61
C THR A 174 10.41 8.11 22.94
N LEU A 175 11.73 8.14 23.06
CA LEU A 175 12.43 8.60 24.25
C LEU A 175 13.07 9.95 23.96
N LYS A 176 12.61 11.03 24.61
CA LYS A 176 13.16 12.39 24.47
C LYS A 176 13.74 12.88 25.79
N SER A 177 14.77 13.72 25.79
CA SER A 177 15.23 14.37 27.01
C SER A 177 14.14 15.30 27.56
N ARG A 178 13.94 15.30 28.88
CA ARG A 178 12.93 16.16 29.54
C ARG A 178 13.35 17.63 29.49
N GLY A 179 14.60 17.90 29.84
CA GLY A 179 15.22 19.23 29.77
C GLY A 179 16.11 19.41 28.54
N LYS A 180 16.55 20.64 28.32
CA LYS A 180 17.59 20.97 27.34
C LYS A 180 18.93 20.41 27.84
N VAL A 181 19.60 19.60 27.03
CA VAL A 181 20.92 19.01 27.33
C VAL A 181 21.98 19.69 26.46
N ARG A 182 23.19 19.90 27.02
CA ARG A 182 24.33 20.43 26.24
C ARG A 182 24.78 19.36 25.26
N VAL A 183 24.63 19.62 23.96
CA VAL A 183 25.08 18.72 22.90
C VAL A 183 26.33 19.31 22.27
N SER A 184 27.41 18.55 22.21
CA SER A 184 28.58 18.95 21.42
C SER A 184 28.24 18.78 19.94
N THR A 185 28.26 19.86 19.18
CA THR A 185 28.29 19.82 17.72
C THR A 185 29.69 19.39 17.31
N SER A 186 29.91 18.09 17.18
CA SER A 186 31.13 17.56 16.57
C SER A 186 30.99 17.69 15.05
N GLY A 187 31.44 18.82 14.51
CA GLY A 187 31.51 19.12 13.08
C GLY A 187 32.68 20.06 12.87
N LEU A 188 33.49 19.75 11.86
CA LEU A 188 34.83 20.24 11.53
C LEU A 188 35.09 21.73 11.78
N GLY A 189 36.33 22.02 12.18
CA GLY A 189 37.07 23.21 11.77
C GLY A 189 36.61 24.55 12.36
N THR A 190 37.55 25.18 13.08
CA THR A 190 37.60 26.62 13.40
C THR A 190 36.44 27.22 14.23
N ALA A 191 36.85 27.81 15.37
CA ALA A 191 36.04 28.42 16.43
C ALA A 191 35.22 27.47 17.32
N ARG A 192 35.47 27.56 18.64
CA ARG A 192 34.69 26.94 19.73
C ARG A 192 33.22 27.40 19.66
N LYS A 193 32.40 26.83 18.76
CA LYS A 193 30.95 27.05 18.76
C LYS A 193 30.42 26.55 20.10
N ARG A 194 30.00 27.51 20.95
CA ARG A 194 29.47 27.26 22.29
C ARG A 194 28.41 26.16 22.22
N ALA A 195 28.56 25.12 23.04
CA ALA A 195 27.64 23.98 23.03
C ALA A 195 26.20 24.43 23.26
N ARG A 196 25.32 24.25 22.26
CA ARG A 196 23.92 24.63 22.35
C ARG A 196 23.15 23.66 23.24
N LYS A 197 22.30 24.19 24.13
CA LYS A 197 21.37 23.41 24.96
C LYS A 197 20.08 23.16 24.17
N ARG A 198 19.72 21.89 23.91
CA ARG A 198 18.44 21.54 23.23
C ARG A 198 17.82 20.27 23.78
N LYS A 199 16.51 20.07 23.57
CA LYS A 199 15.87 18.77 23.83
C LYS A 199 16.32 17.80 22.73
N VAL A 200 16.67 16.57 23.11
CA VAL A 200 17.24 15.57 22.20
C VAL A 200 16.39 14.32 22.20
N THR A 201 16.04 13.83 21.02
CA THR A 201 15.48 12.48 20.85
C THR A 201 16.58 11.46 21.06
N LEU A 202 16.45 10.68 22.13
CA LEU A 202 17.44 9.71 22.58
C LEU A 202 17.36 8.40 21.76
N GLY A 203 16.14 7.96 21.43
CA GLY A 203 15.86 6.80 20.57
C GLY A 203 14.36 6.60 20.37
N SER A 204 13.99 5.71 19.45
CA SER A 204 12.61 5.28 19.26
C SER A 204 12.56 3.82 18.78
N LYS A 205 11.43 3.14 19.00
CA LYS A 205 11.19 1.76 18.56
C LYS A 205 9.69 1.50 18.38
N SER A 206 9.32 0.87 17.28
CA SER A 206 7.95 0.38 17.04
C SER A 206 7.71 -0.95 17.76
N PHE A 207 6.47 -1.22 18.14
CA PHE A 207 6.06 -2.43 18.86
C PHE A 207 4.68 -2.91 18.41
N ARG A 208 4.43 -4.20 18.66
CA ARG A 208 3.13 -4.88 18.58
C ARG A 208 3.01 -5.80 19.79
N ILE A 209 1.89 -5.74 20.49
CA ILE A 209 1.63 -6.51 21.73
C ILE A 209 0.21 -7.05 21.64
N ALA A 210 0.03 -8.36 21.82
CA ALA A 210 -1.30 -8.97 21.86
C ALA A 210 -2.13 -8.46 23.05
N GLY A 211 -3.46 -8.51 22.91
CA GLY A 211 -4.41 -8.15 23.97
C GLY A 211 -4.11 -8.89 25.28
N GLY A 212 -4.18 -8.17 26.39
CA GLY A 212 -3.93 -8.72 27.73
C GLY A 212 -2.48 -9.12 28.02
N LYS A 213 -1.55 -8.95 27.07
CA LYS A 213 -0.14 -9.31 27.25
C LYS A 213 0.73 -8.10 27.61
N SER A 214 1.89 -8.40 28.17
CA SER A 214 2.96 -7.44 28.42
C SER A 214 4.21 -7.82 27.62
N ALA A 215 4.93 -6.83 27.09
CA ALA A 215 6.16 -7.06 26.36
C ALA A 215 7.27 -6.06 26.74
N VAL A 216 8.53 -6.51 26.68
CA VAL A 216 9.70 -5.66 26.91
C VAL A 216 10.19 -5.06 25.60
N VAL A 217 9.89 -3.79 25.38
CA VAL A 217 10.35 -3.02 24.23
C VAL A 217 11.77 -2.50 24.46
N LYS A 218 12.70 -2.96 23.63
CA LYS A 218 14.13 -2.62 23.67
C LYS A 218 14.41 -1.37 22.81
N VAL A 219 14.42 -0.18 23.41
CA VAL A 219 14.72 1.07 22.70
C VAL A 219 16.23 1.29 22.61
N ARG A 220 16.78 1.33 21.40
CA ARG A 220 18.23 1.54 21.18
C ARG A 220 18.57 3.03 21.10
N LEU A 221 19.56 3.46 21.87
CA LEU A 221 20.11 4.81 21.79
C LEU A 221 21.09 4.94 20.62
N SER A 222 21.07 6.08 19.93
CA SER A 222 22.06 6.39 18.88
C SER A 222 23.49 6.47 19.44
N LYS A 223 24.52 6.27 18.61
CA LYS A 223 25.94 6.38 19.03
C LYS A 223 26.21 7.73 19.73
N LYS A 224 25.70 8.84 19.17
CA LYS A 224 25.84 10.20 19.71
C LYS A 224 25.17 10.32 21.09
N ASN A 225 23.95 9.80 21.24
CA ASN A 225 23.20 9.85 22.50
C ASN A 225 23.81 8.94 23.59
N ARG A 226 24.40 7.80 23.22
CA ARG A 226 25.17 6.96 24.16
C ARG A 226 26.40 7.68 24.70
N ARG A 227 27.15 8.38 23.83
CA ARG A 227 28.29 9.23 24.24
C ARG A 227 27.83 10.35 25.17
N LEU A 228 26.72 11.02 24.83
CA LEU A 228 26.12 12.06 25.67
C LEU A 228 25.74 11.53 27.05
N LEU A 229 25.04 10.39 27.12
CA LEU A 229 24.66 9.76 28.39
C LEU A 229 25.89 9.33 29.21
N ARG A 230 26.94 8.81 28.57
CA ARG A 230 28.20 8.49 29.25
C ARG A 230 28.86 9.72 29.86
N LYS A 231 28.85 10.85 29.14
CA LYS A 231 29.42 12.13 29.61
C LYS A 231 28.62 12.69 30.79
N LEU A 232 27.29 12.74 30.66
CA LEU A 232 26.40 13.31 31.69
C LEU A 232 26.11 12.36 32.86
N ARG A 233 26.42 11.06 32.72
CA ARG A 233 26.12 9.95 33.65
C ARG A 233 24.63 9.66 33.89
N ARG A 234 23.79 10.70 33.90
CA ARG A 234 22.33 10.62 34.10
C ARG A 234 21.63 11.59 33.15
N ILE A 235 20.50 11.18 32.57
CA ILE A 235 19.64 12.05 31.75
C ILE A 235 18.19 11.83 32.18
N ARG A 236 17.49 12.89 32.60
CA ARG A 236 16.04 12.88 32.77
C ARG A 236 15.39 12.89 31.39
N ALA A 237 14.52 11.93 31.11
CA ALA A 237 13.86 11.71 29.83
C ALA A 237 12.35 11.53 30.01
N ARG A 238 11.60 11.76 28.93
CA ARG A 238 10.17 11.47 28.78
C ARG A 238 10.04 10.36 27.75
N ALA A 239 9.53 9.21 28.17
CA ALA A 239 9.15 8.13 27.29
C ALA A 239 7.69 8.35 26.88
N THR A 240 7.45 8.54 25.59
CA THR A 240 6.11 8.72 25.01
C THR A 240 5.78 7.49 24.17
N VAL A 241 4.63 6.88 24.45
CA VAL A 241 4.06 5.73 23.75
C VAL A 241 2.83 6.23 23.02
N LYS A 242 2.84 6.18 21.69
CA LYS A 242 1.64 6.33 20.87
C LYS A 242 1.24 4.93 20.42
N ALA A 243 0.02 4.51 20.75
CA ALA A 243 -0.53 3.20 20.40
C ALA A 243 -1.88 3.36 19.71
N SER A 244 -2.20 2.42 18.84
CA SER A 244 -3.50 2.25 18.20
C SER A 244 -3.95 0.78 18.28
N ASP A 245 -5.26 0.57 18.34
CA ASP A 245 -5.90 -0.75 18.25
C ASP A 245 -6.18 -1.13 16.78
N THR A 246 -6.94 -2.20 16.56
CA THR A 246 -7.37 -2.66 15.22
C THR A 246 -8.53 -1.87 14.64
N ALA A 247 -9.32 -1.20 15.48
CA ALA A 247 -10.42 -0.31 15.06
C ALA A 247 -9.91 1.08 14.63
N GLY A 248 -8.62 1.38 14.85
CA GLY A 248 -7.99 2.64 14.50
C GLY A 248 -7.98 3.67 15.63
N ASN A 249 -8.55 3.37 16.81
CA ASN A 249 -8.53 4.30 17.92
C ASN A 249 -7.11 4.44 18.46
N ALA A 250 -6.66 5.68 18.66
CA ALA A 250 -5.28 5.96 19.05
C ALA A 250 -5.20 6.69 20.39
N ARG A 251 -4.24 6.30 21.23
CA ARG A 251 -3.93 6.98 22.49
C ARG A 251 -2.46 7.23 22.68
N THR A 252 -2.14 8.39 23.27
CA THR A 252 -0.77 8.73 23.67
C THR A 252 -0.64 8.69 25.20
N ARG A 253 0.39 8.00 25.68
CA ARG A 253 0.79 7.95 27.09
C ARG A 253 2.24 8.38 27.23
N ALA A 254 2.57 9.07 28.32
CA ALA A 254 3.94 9.47 28.59
C ALA A 254 4.32 9.22 30.04
N LYS A 255 5.58 8.82 30.25
CA LYS A 255 6.15 8.60 31.59
C LYS A 255 7.54 9.24 31.68
N ASN A 256 7.78 9.94 32.78
CA ASN A 256 9.09 10.50 33.09
C ASN A 256 10.01 9.40 33.63
N VAL A 257 11.24 9.31 33.12
CA VAL A 257 12.23 8.32 33.52
C VAL A 257 13.63 8.94 33.58
N THR A 258 14.48 8.45 34.47
CA THR A 258 15.89 8.85 34.55
C THR A 258 16.76 7.73 33.99
N LEU A 259 17.47 8.02 32.90
CA LEU A 259 18.42 7.09 32.29
C LEU A 259 19.75 7.19 33.03
N LYS A 260 20.26 6.07 33.55
CA LYS A 260 21.63 5.95 34.09
C LYS A 260 22.54 5.29 33.07
N ALA A 261 23.73 5.85 32.86
CA ALA A 261 24.74 5.22 32.02
C ALA A 261 25.12 3.82 32.52
N ALA A 262 25.51 2.93 31.60
CA ALA A 262 26.05 1.62 31.95
C ALA A 262 27.26 1.76 32.88
N LYS A 263 27.41 0.84 33.84
CA LYS A 263 28.66 0.71 34.61
C LYS A 263 29.79 0.40 33.61
N LYS A 264 30.91 1.13 33.69
CA LYS A 264 32.13 0.74 32.97
C LYS A 264 32.50 -0.64 33.50
N ARG A 265 32.48 -1.67 32.66
CA ARG A 265 33.05 -2.97 33.06
C ARG A 265 34.50 -2.65 33.43
N LYS A 266 34.88 -2.83 34.70
CA LYS A 266 36.31 -2.90 35.04
C LYS A 266 36.85 -3.96 34.10
N LYS A 267 37.81 -3.62 33.23
CA LYS A 267 38.52 -4.60 32.41
C LYS A 267 39.12 -5.55 33.45
N ARG A 268 38.44 -6.67 33.72
CA ARG A 268 38.95 -7.66 34.67
C ARG A 268 40.32 -7.98 34.10
N ARG A 269 41.39 -7.68 34.85
CA ARG A 269 42.78 -8.04 34.54
C ARG A 269 42.97 -9.57 34.46
N ARG A 270 41.92 -10.33 34.12
CA ARG A 270 41.92 -11.78 33.96
C ARG A 270 42.66 -12.21 32.70
N ALA A 271 42.65 -11.40 31.64
CA ALA A 271 43.49 -11.67 30.47
C ALA A 271 44.99 -11.52 30.78
N SER A 272 45.38 -10.53 31.60
CA SER A 272 46.78 -10.42 32.04
C SER A 272 47.13 -11.49 33.08
N ALA A 273 46.23 -11.84 34.00
CA ALA A 273 46.50 -12.89 34.98
C ALA A 273 46.60 -14.30 34.34
N ALA A 274 45.83 -14.58 33.28
CA ALA A 274 45.96 -15.83 32.53
C ALA A 274 47.29 -15.88 31.76
N ALA A 275 47.64 -14.81 31.03
CA ALA A 275 48.93 -14.73 30.33
C ALA A 275 50.14 -14.81 31.30
N THR A 276 50.07 -14.14 32.46
CA THR A 276 51.11 -14.23 33.50
C THR A 276 51.19 -15.65 34.10
N ARG A 277 50.06 -16.34 34.32
CA ARG A 277 50.07 -17.72 34.81
C ARG A 277 50.65 -18.69 33.79
N THR A 278 50.33 -18.54 32.50
CA THR A 278 50.90 -19.37 31.44
C THR A 278 52.41 -19.16 31.35
N TYR A 279 52.88 -17.90 31.34
CA TYR A 279 54.31 -17.58 31.34
C TYR A 279 55.05 -18.16 32.55
N GLN A 280 54.50 -17.96 33.76
CA GLN A 280 55.07 -18.52 34.99
C GLN A 280 55.09 -20.07 35.00
N SER A 281 54.13 -20.73 34.34
CA SER A 281 54.13 -22.19 34.23
C SER A 281 55.23 -22.70 33.29
N ILE A 282 55.47 -22.00 32.18
CA ILE A 282 56.53 -22.34 31.22
C ILE A 282 57.90 -22.14 31.86
N GLU A 283 58.10 -21.03 32.57
CA GLU A 283 59.38 -20.73 33.23
C GLU A 283 59.71 -21.75 34.33
N ARG A 284 58.69 -22.22 35.08
CA ARG A 284 58.84 -23.29 36.07
C ARG A 284 59.20 -24.63 35.41
N ALA A 285 58.59 -24.96 34.28
CA ALA A 285 58.91 -26.19 33.54
C ALA A 285 60.36 -26.16 33.01
N GLN A 286 60.81 -25.04 32.45
CA GLN A 286 62.19 -24.89 31.96
C GLN A 286 63.24 -25.04 33.08
N ARG A 287 63.01 -24.43 34.25
CA ARG A 287 63.91 -24.58 35.41
C ARG A 287 63.95 -26.01 35.96
N ALA A 288 62.84 -26.76 35.86
CA ALA A 288 62.81 -28.15 36.30
C ALA A 288 63.65 -29.05 35.39
N VAL A 289 63.62 -28.84 34.07
CA VAL A 289 64.46 -29.57 33.10
C VAL A 289 65.95 -29.30 33.33
N GLN A 290 66.34 -28.04 33.54
CA GLN A 290 67.74 -27.66 33.79
C GLN A 290 68.33 -28.27 35.08
N ARG A 291 67.51 -28.59 36.08
CA ARG A 291 67.98 -29.22 37.34
C ARG A 291 68.17 -30.73 37.23
N ALA A 292 67.63 -31.35 36.18
CA ALA A 292 67.73 -32.79 35.96
C ALA A 292 68.92 -33.19 35.07
N GLN A 293 69.65 -32.21 34.53
CA GLN A 293 70.91 -32.37 33.80
C GLN A 293 72.08 -32.18 34.76
#